data_AF-A0AAJ2L3Y9-F1
#
_entry.id   AF-A0AAJ2L3Y9-F1
#
_cell.length_a   1.000
_cell.length_b   1.000
_cell.length_c   1.000
_cell.angle_alpha   90.00
_cell.angle_beta   90.00
_cell.angle_gamma   90.00
#
_symmetry.space_group_name_H-M   'P 1'
#
loop_
_entity.id
_entity.type
_entity.pdbx_description
1 polymer ?
#
loop_
_entity_poly.entity_id
_entity_poly.type
_entity_poly.pdbx_seq_one_letter_code
_entity_poly.pdbx_strand_id
1 'polypeptide(L)'
;MDATYHLNGGYKPTMKRFADLDGPDFFPTPAWATHALIDNEDFRGDIWEPACGDGAMSRVLETTGNKVISSDLHDRGYGEADHDFLDSWRRAPNIVTNPPYNAAEGFVRAGVDRSSAKFAMLLRLAFLEGANRQRTIFTDAPPSRVWVFSERITFYPAGAVQKGTGTTAYAWFVWDKEASGGTELKWLKPGYKALYG
;
A
#
# COMPACT_ATOMS: atom_id res chain seq x y z
N MET A 1 8.25 9.19 32.42
CA MET A 1 6.79 9.15 32.16
C MET A 1 6.45 10.42 31.41
N ASP A 2 6.05 10.26 30.16
CA ASP A 2 5.90 11.36 29.19
C ASP A 2 4.55 12.08 29.42
N ALA A 3 4.59 13.40 29.55
CA ALA A 3 3.47 14.25 29.97
C ALA A 3 2.49 14.60 28.83
N THR A 4 2.54 13.88 27.71
CA THR A 4 1.79 14.18 26.48
C THR A 4 0.56 13.30 26.24
N TYR A 5 0.27 12.34 27.14
CA TYR A 5 -0.92 11.50 27.03
C TYR A 5 -2.17 12.18 27.60
N HIS A 6 -2.89 12.89 26.73
CA HIS A 6 -4.27 13.32 26.99
C HIS A 6 -5.25 12.18 26.68
N LEU A 7 -5.88 11.63 27.73
CA LEU A 7 -6.82 10.50 27.68
C LEU A 7 -8.24 10.85 27.19
N ASN A 8 -8.50 12.09 26.77
CA ASN A 8 -9.85 12.52 26.39
C ASN A 8 -9.98 12.68 24.88
N GLY A 9 -10.42 11.59 24.23
CA GLY A 9 -10.70 11.47 22.80
C GLY A 9 -11.89 12.30 22.33
N GLY A 10 -11.74 13.62 22.29
CA GLY A 10 -12.66 14.52 21.59
C GLY A 10 -12.27 14.67 20.12
N TYR A 11 -12.92 13.92 19.23
CA TYR A 11 -12.74 14.05 17.78
C TYR A 11 -13.53 15.26 17.24
N LYS A 12 -12.84 16.27 16.69
CA LYS A 12 -13.48 17.22 15.78
C LYS A 12 -13.62 16.55 14.41
N PRO A 13 -14.82 16.50 13.82
CA PRO A 13 -15.00 15.89 12.50
C PRO A 13 -14.16 16.65 11.49
N THR A 14 -13.12 15.99 10.97
CA THR A 14 -12.38 16.50 9.83
C THR A 14 -13.34 16.45 8.64
N MET A 15 -13.49 17.60 7.98
CA MET A 15 -14.24 17.75 6.73
C MET A 15 -13.88 16.57 5.81
N LYS A 16 -14.88 15.79 5.38
CA LYS A 16 -14.69 14.71 4.42
C LYS A 16 -13.94 15.30 3.23
N ARG A 17 -12.70 14.85 3.01
CA ARG A 17 -12.09 14.98 1.68
C ARG A 17 -12.97 14.15 0.76
N PHE A 18 -13.87 14.81 0.06
CA PHE A 18 -14.30 14.31 -1.22
C PHE A 18 -13.01 14.19 -2.03
N ALA A 19 -12.66 12.97 -2.44
CA ALA A 19 -11.75 12.83 -3.56
C ALA A 19 -12.48 13.54 -4.70
N ASP A 20 -11.99 14.72 -5.10
CA ASP A 20 -12.63 15.48 -6.15
C ASP A 20 -12.67 14.60 -7.40
N LEU A 21 -13.87 14.53 -7.98
CA LEU A 21 -14.20 13.67 -9.12
C LEU A 21 -13.63 14.22 -10.45
N ASP A 22 -12.81 15.28 -10.41
CA ASP A 22 -12.36 16.05 -11.56
C ASP A 22 -10.82 16.03 -11.78
N GLY A 23 -10.22 14.85 -11.61
CA GLY A 23 -8.82 14.55 -11.95
C GLY A 23 -8.20 13.62 -10.90
N PRO A 24 -7.42 12.60 -11.27
CA PRO A 24 -6.90 11.67 -10.28
C PRO A 24 -5.79 12.37 -9.50
N ASP A 25 -6.15 12.99 -8.37
CA ASP A 25 -5.23 13.51 -7.36
C ASP A 25 -4.16 12.44 -7.10
N PHE A 26 -2.98 12.67 -7.68
CA PHE A 26 -1.89 11.71 -7.61
C PHE A 26 -1.11 11.94 -6.32
N PHE A 27 -1.06 10.89 -5.51
CA PHE A 27 -0.39 10.89 -4.22
C PHE A 27 0.75 9.88 -4.25
N PRO A 28 1.99 10.29 -4.54
CA PRO A 28 3.12 9.38 -4.54
C PRO A 28 3.30 8.77 -3.15
N THR A 29 3.60 7.47 -3.12
CA THR A 29 3.91 6.78 -1.86
C THR A 29 5.24 7.30 -1.32
N PRO A 30 5.29 7.79 -0.05
CA PRO A 30 6.56 8.21 0.55
C PRO A 30 7.55 7.05 0.57
N ALA A 31 8.80 7.29 0.14
CA ALA A 31 9.82 6.26 0.01
C ALA A 31 10.02 5.43 1.29
N TRP A 32 9.99 6.10 2.45
CA TRP A 32 10.11 5.43 3.76
C TRP A 32 9.05 4.37 4.03
N ALA A 33 7.83 4.50 3.46
CA ALA A 33 6.79 3.51 3.61
C ALA A 33 7.12 2.23 2.82
N THR A 34 7.75 2.36 1.66
CA THR A 34 8.23 1.21 0.87
C THR A 34 9.47 0.58 1.50
N HIS A 35 10.41 1.38 2.03
CA HIS A 35 11.54 0.85 2.80
C HIS A 35 11.09 0.01 4.00
N ALA A 36 10.04 0.47 4.70
CA ALA A 36 9.47 -0.30 5.81
C ALA A 36 8.94 -1.68 5.38
N LEU A 37 8.47 -1.84 4.14
CA LEU A 37 8.06 -3.15 3.62
C LEU A 37 9.28 -4.03 3.31
N ILE A 38 10.21 -3.56 2.48
CA ILE A 38 11.31 -4.39 1.97
C ILE A 38 12.32 -4.79 3.05
N ASP A 39 12.40 -4.04 4.15
CA ASP A 39 13.22 -4.40 5.31
C ASP A 39 12.57 -5.48 6.21
N ASN A 40 11.26 -5.72 6.06
CA ASN A 40 10.48 -6.65 6.90
C ASN A 40 9.90 -7.85 6.12
N GLU A 41 9.96 -7.83 4.78
CA GLU A 41 9.52 -8.90 3.90
C GLU A 41 10.59 -9.20 2.84
N ASP A 42 10.96 -10.48 2.70
CA ASP A 42 11.84 -10.95 1.62
C ASP A 42 11.01 -11.16 0.34
N PHE A 43 11.42 -10.54 -0.76
CA PHE A 43 10.81 -10.75 -2.08
C PHE A 43 11.83 -11.44 -2.98
N ARG A 44 11.47 -12.63 -3.46
CA ARG A 44 12.32 -13.41 -4.38
C ARG A 44 11.69 -13.45 -5.76
N GLY A 45 12.43 -12.99 -6.76
CA GLY A 45 11.98 -12.91 -8.14
C GLY A 45 11.29 -11.59 -8.47
N ASP A 46 10.94 -11.42 -9.75
CA ASP A 46 10.43 -10.16 -10.30
C ASP A 46 9.26 -9.59 -9.49
N ILE A 47 9.28 -8.26 -9.32
CA ILE A 47 8.26 -7.48 -8.64
C ILE A 47 7.49 -6.66 -9.68
N TRP A 48 6.17 -6.75 -9.68
CA TRP A 48 5.31 -5.89 -10.48
C TRP A 48 4.63 -4.84 -9.59
N GLU A 49 4.82 -3.56 -9.94
CA GLU A 49 4.05 -2.44 -9.40
C GLU A 49 3.01 -1.97 -10.44
N PRO A 50 1.74 -2.42 -10.33
CA PRO A 50 0.69 -2.20 -11.33
C PRO A 50 -0.08 -0.88 -11.22
N ALA A 51 0.26 0.00 -10.27
CA ALA A 51 -0.28 1.36 -10.15
C ALA A 51 0.87 2.33 -9.81
N CYS A 52 1.88 2.34 -10.69
CA CYS A 52 3.19 2.86 -10.35
C CYS A 52 3.29 4.38 -10.25
N GLY A 53 2.31 5.12 -10.77
CA GLY A 53 2.38 6.57 -10.71
C GLY A 53 3.59 7.13 -11.44
N ASP A 54 4.33 8.00 -10.76
CA ASP A 54 5.63 8.56 -11.18
C ASP A 54 6.83 7.65 -10.84
N GLY A 55 6.59 6.43 -10.37
CA GLY A 55 7.60 5.44 -10.02
C GLY A 55 8.22 5.63 -8.64
N ALA A 56 7.67 6.46 -7.74
CA ALA A 56 8.22 6.69 -6.41
C ALA A 56 8.48 5.40 -5.61
N MET A 57 7.54 4.45 -5.65
CA MET A 57 7.72 3.14 -5.00
C MET A 57 8.62 2.21 -5.83
N SER A 58 8.50 2.20 -7.15
CA SER A 58 9.31 1.37 -8.06
C SER A 58 10.80 1.56 -7.81
N ARG A 59 11.25 2.82 -7.71
CA ARG A 59 12.66 3.16 -7.46
C ARG A 59 13.18 2.60 -6.14
N VAL A 60 12.34 2.50 -5.12
CA VAL A 60 12.70 1.87 -3.85
C VAL A 60 12.73 0.35 -4.01
N LEU A 61 11.76 -0.25 -4.70
CA LEU A 61 11.73 -1.69 -4.95
C LEU A 61 12.94 -2.18 -5.76
N GLU A 62 13.46 -1.36 -6.68
CA GLU A 62 14.67 -1.65 -7.46
C GLU A 62 15.91 -1.85 -6.56
N THR A 63 15.94 -1.24 -5.37
CA THR A 63 17.05 -1.41 -4.40
C THR A 63 17.13 -2.82 -3.82
N THR A 64 16.09 -3.64 -3.96
CA THR A 64 16.09 -5.05 -3.54
C THR A 64 16.96 -5.94 -4.45
N GLY A 65 17.37 -5.43 -5.62
CA GLY A 65 18.08 -6.21 -6.64
C GLY A 65 17.16 -7.11 -7.48
N ASN A 66 15.86 -7.16 -7.18
CA ASN A 66 14.88 -7.81 -8.05
C ASN A 66 14.58 -6.95 -9.28
N LYS A 67 14.25 -7.58 -10.40
CA LYS A 67 13.73 -6.87 -11.56
C LYS A 67 12.35 -6.29 -11.21
N VAL A 68 12.18 -4.99 -11.43
CA VAL A 68 10.91 -4.29 -11.23
C VAL A 68 10.25 -4.03 -12.58
N ILE A 69 9.00 -4.43 -12.68
CA ILE A 69 8.10 -4.11 -13.78
C ILE A 69 7.10 -3.09 -13.23
N SER A 70 6.91 -1.99 -13.95
CA SER A 70 6.05 -0.91 -13.49
C SER A 70 5.03 -0.59 -14.57
N SER A 71 3.76 -0.48 -14.18
CA SER A 71 2.69 -0.10 -15.08
C SER A 71 1.66 0.75 -14.35
N ASP A 72 0.90 1.54 -15.08
CA ASP A 72 -0.19 2.34 -14.55
C ASP A 72 -1.33 2.45 -15.58
N LEU A 73 -2.54 2.67 -15.08
CA LEU A 73 -3.70 2.92 -15.94
C LEU A 73 -3.57 4.27 -16.69
N HIS A 74 -2.80 5.21 -16.13
CA HIS A 74 -2.59 6.53 -16.70
C HIS A 74 -1.12 6.77 -17.03
N ASP A 75 -0.85 7.45 -18.15
CA ASP A 75 0.49 7.94 -18.43
C ASP A 75 0.89 9.05 -17.44
N ARG A 76 1.89 8.75 -16.61
CA ARG A 76 2.47 9.65 -15.62
C ARG A 76 3.98 9.79 -15.78
N GLY A 77 4.51 9.43 -16.95
CA GLY A 77 5.93 9.52 -17.28
C GLY A 77 6.81 8.45 -16.62
N TYR A 78 6.22 7.34 -16.14
CA TYR A 78 6.95 6.20 -15.60
C TYR A 78 6.22 4.89 -15.89
N GLY A 79 6.99 3.83 -16.20
CA GLY A 79 6.44 2.50 -16.46
C GLY A 79 5.65 2.40 -17.78
N GLU A 80 4.93 1.29 -17.92
CA GLU A 80 4.01 1.04 -19.03
C GLU A 80 2.65 1.72 -18.75
N ALA A 81 2.27 2.68 -19.60
CA ALA A 81 0.99 3.38 -19.51
C ALA A 81 -0.18 2.57 -20.12
N ASP A 82 -1.41 3.02 -19.88
CA ASP A 82 -2.66 2.42 -20.38
C ASP A 82 -2.83 0.95 -20.00
N HIS A 83 -2.24 0.53 -18.88
CA HIS A 83 -2.28 -0.85 -18.41
C HIS A 83 -3.26 -0.99 -17.25
N ASP A 84 -4.47 -1.49 -17.54
CA ASP A 84 -5.45 -1.80 -16.48
C ASP A 84 -5.05 -3.08 -15.73
N PHE A 85 -4.67 -2.94 -14.46
CA PHE A 85 -4.36 -4.07 -13.59
C PHE A 85 -5.51 -5.06 -13.46
N LEU A 86 -6.75 -4.57 -13.41
CA LEU A 86 -7.94 -5.38 -13.19
C LEU A 86 -8.29 -6.25 -14.41
N ASP A 87 -7.90 -5.82 -15.61
CA ASP A 87 -8.12 -6.52 -16.90
C ASP A 87 -6.84 -7.08 -17.54
N SER A 88 -5.73 -7.10 -16.79
CA SER A 88 -4.44 -7.59 -17.29
C SER A 88 -4.34 -9.12 -17.32
N TRP A 89 -3.65 -9.68 -18.33
CA TRP A 89 -3.23 -11.09 -18.36
C TRP A 89 -1.83 -11.33 -17.75
N ARG A 90 -1.10 -10.25 -17.43
CA ARG A 90 0.25 -10.33 -16.86
C ARG A 90 0.22 -11.00 -15.50
N ARG A 91 1.20 -11.87 -15.27
CA ARG A 91 1.50 -12.49 -13.98
C ARG A 91 2.93 -12.18 -13.59
N ALA A 92 3.18 -12.13 -12.28
CA ALA A 92 4.52 -11.91 -11.73
C ALA A 92 4.70 -12.77 -10.46
N PRO A 93 5.95 -13.13 -10.09
CA PRO A 93 6.22 -13.72 -8.80
C PRO A 93 5.68 -12.86 -7.66
N ASN A 94 6.06 -11.59 -7.66
CA ASN A 94 5.68 -10.64 -6.62
C ASN A 94 4.88 -9.47 -7.19
N ILE A 95 3.90 -8.99 -6.44
CA ILE A 95 3.17 -7.74 -6.74
C ILE A 95 3.25 -6.83 -5.52
N VAL A 96 3.69 -5.58 -5.69
CA VAL A 96 3.75 -4.60 -4.60
C VAL A 96 3.17 -3.29 -5.09
N THR A 97 2.16 -2.75 -4.40
CA THR A 97 1.48 -1.53 -4.89
C THR A 97 0.77 -0.73 -3.80
N ASN A 98 0.53 0.55 -4.07
CA ASN A 98 -0.46 1.37 -3.38
C ASN A 98 -1.66 1.57 -4.32
N PRO A 99 -2.73 0.77 -4.22
CA PRO A 99 -3.85 0.81 -5.17
C PRO A 99 -4.70 2.07 -4.99
N PRO A 100 -5.49 2.48 -6.00
CA PRO A 100 -6.52 3.48 -5.82
C PRO A 100 -7.58 3.00 -4.81
N TYR A 101 -7.95 3.87 -3.86
CA TYR A 101 -8.75 3.49 -2.68
C TYR A 101 -10.10 2.85 -3.00
N ASN A 102 -10.75 3.28 -4.08
CA ASN A 102 -12.06 2.78 -4.51
C ASN A 102 -11.99 1.41 -5.20
N ALA A 103 -10.80 0.94 -5.59
CA ALA A 103 -10.61 -0.32 -6.31
C ALA A 103 -9.91 -1.41 -5.48
N ALA A 104 -9.67 -1.18 -4.18
CA ALA A 104 -8.88 -2.07 -3.33
C ALA A 104 -9.35 -3.55 -3.37
N GLU A 105 -10.67 -3.82 -3.33
CA GLU A 105 -11.18 -5.20 -3.39
C GLU A 105 -10.89 -5.88 -4.74
N GLY A 106 -11.00 -5.13 -5.85
CA GLY A 106 -10.64 -5.63 -7.19
C GLY A 106 -9.15 -5.91 -7.30
N PHE A 107 -8.31 -5.04 -6.73
CA PHE A 107 -6.86 -5.24 -6.69
C PHE A 107 -6.47 -6.45 -5.84
N VAL A 108 -7.18 -6.75 -4.75
CA VAL A 108 -6.91 -7.97 -3.97
C VAL A 108 -7.21 -9.22 -4.79
N ARG A 109 -8.37 -9.29 -5.45
CA ARG A 109 -8.72 -10.44 -6.33
C ARG A 109 -7.69 -10.62 -7.44
N ALA A 110 -7.35 -9.52 -8.11
CA ALA A 110 -6.30 -9.46 -9.11
C ALA A 110 -4.95 -9.96 -8.57
N GLY A 111 -4.55 -9.53 -7.37
CA GLY A 111 -3.32 -9.94 -6.71
C GLY A 111 -3.29 -11.44 -6.42
N VAL A 112 -4.39 -12.02 -5.94
CA VAL A 112 -4.54 -13.47 -5.70
C VAL A 112 -4.31 -14.26 -7.00
N ASP A 113 -4.91 -13.81 -8.11
CA ASP A 113 -4.86 -14.50 -9.40
C ASP A 113 -3.55 -14.31 -10.17
N ARG A 114 -2.93 -13.12 -10.03
CA ARG A 114 -1.80 -12.68 -10.86
C ARG A 114 -0.43 -12.83 -10.21
N SER A 115 -0.35 -12.92 -8.88
CA SER A 115 0.90 -13.26 -8.18
C SER A 115 1.14 -14.77 -8.21
N SER A 116 2.38 -15.23 -8.25
CA SER A 116 2.69 -16.66 -8.03
C SER A 116 3.41 -16.93 -6.70
N ALA A 117 4.01 -15.91 -6.07
CA ALA A 117 4.65 -16.01 -4.76
C ALA A 117 3.96 -15.09 -3.73
N LYS A 118 4.23 -13.78 -3.74
CA LYS A 118 3.66 -12.83 -2.77
C LYS A 118 2.94 -11.68 -3.46
N PHE A 119 1.95 -11.10 -2.79
CA PHE A 119 1.55 -9.74 -3.09
C PHE A 119 1.35 -8.91 -1.83
N ALA A 120 1.75 -7.64 -1.91
CA ALA A 120 1.69 -6.68 -0.82
C ALA A 120 0.99 -5.40 -1.28
N MET A 121 0.01 -4.94 -0.49
CA MET A 121 -0.76 -3.73 -0.80
C MET A 121 -0.72 -2.76 0.37
N LEU A 122 -0.40 -1.49 0.09
CA LEU A 122 -0.49 -0.42 1.08
C LEU A 122 -1.94 0.05 1.17
N LEU A 123 -2.60 -0.25 2.29
CA LEU A 123 -4.02 0.05 2.47
C LEU A 123 -4.25 0.77 3.79
N ARG A 124 -5.42 1.41 3.91
CA ARG A 124 -5.89 1.93 5.18
C ARG A 124 -6.12 0.78 6.15
N LEU A 125 -5.77 0.94 7.43
CA LEU A 125 -5.93 -0.10 8.43
C LEU A 125 -7.39 -0.58 8.57
N ALA A 126 -8.35 0.34 8.36
CA ALA A 126 -9.79 0.04 8.33
C ALA A 126 -10.20 -0.93 7.21
N PHE A 127 -9.30 -1.29 6.29
CA PHE A 127 -9.54 -2.38 5.35
C PHE A 127 -9.82 -3.70 6.06
N LEU A 128 -9.27 -3.93 7.27
CA LEU A 128 -9.47 -5.15 8.08
C LEU A 128 -10.92 -5.43 8.50
N GLU A 129 -11.83 -4.45 8.44
CA GLU A 129 -13.24 -4.64 8.79
C GLU A 129 -14.15 -4.62 7.56
N GLY A 130 -15.44 -4.85 7.75
CA GLY A 130 -16.47 -4.71 6.71
C GLY A 130 -17.12 -6.04 6.33
N ALA A 131 -18.43 -6.12 6.44
CA ALA A 131 -19.18 -7.35 6.22
C ALA A 131 -19.06 -7.92 4.79
N ASN A 132 -18.88 -7.05 3.78
CA ASN A 132 -18.62 -7.51 2.42
C ASN A 132 -17.24 -8.18 2.32
N ARG A 133 -16.18 -7.49 2.74
CA ARG A 133 -14.81 -8.02 2.74
C ARG A 133 -14.65 -9.29 3.56
N GLN A 134 -15.36 -9.40 4.69
CA GLN A 134 -15.42 -10.66 5.43
C GLN A 134 -15.90 -11.81 4.55
N ARG A 135 -16.97 -11.60 3.78
CA ARG A 135 -17.58 -12.65 2.95
C ARG A 135 -16.86 -12.90 1.63
N THR A 136 -16.08 -11.94 1.13
CA THR A 136 -15.52 -11.99 -0.24
C THR A 136 -14.00 -11.98 -0.33
N ILE A 137 -13.31 -11.64 0.76
CA ILE A 137 -11.85 -11.56 0.81
C ILE A 137 -11.34 -12.40 1.96
N PHE A 138 -11.74 -12.11 3.20
CA PHE A 138 -11.11 -12.73 4.38
C PHE A 138 -11.52 -14.20 4.58
N THR A 139 -12.69 -14.60 4.05
CA THR A 139 -13.11 -16.01 4.05
C THR A 139 -12.35 -16.83 3.01
N ASP A 140 -12.06 -16.25 1.84
CA ASP A 140 -11.51 -16.99 0.70
C ASP A 140 -9.98 -16.89 0.60
N ALA A 141 -9.42 -15.70 0.87
CA ALA A 141 -8.01 -15.37 0.77
C ALA A 141 -7.65 -14.28 1.79
N PRO A 142 -7.58 -14.59 3.09
CA PRO A 142 -7.11 -13.63 4.08
C PRO A 142 -5.62 -13.30 3.89
N PRO A 143 -5.16 -12.07 4.22
CA PRO A 143 -3.75 -11.76 4.21
C PRO A 143 -3.01 -12.63 5.23
N SER A 144 -1.83 -13.11 4.87
CA SER A 144 -0.95 -13.84 5.78
C SER A 144 -0.37 -12.94 6.88
N ARG A 145 -0.09 -11.67 6.55
CA ARG A 145 0.51 -10.70 7.47
C ARG A 145 -0.06 -9.30 7.25
N VAL A 146 -0.19 -8.55 8.33
CA VAL A 146 -0.58 -7.14 8.31
C VAL A 146 0.43 -6.34 9.14
N TRP A 147 1.22 -5.52 8.46
CA TRP A 147 2.24 -4.66 9.04
C TRP A 147 1.70 -3.26 9.29
N VAL A 148 1.30 -3.00 10.53
CA VAL A 148 0.74 -1.71 10.95
C VAL A 148 1.86 -0.69 11.11
N PHE A 149 1.69 0.46 10.49
CA PHE A 149 2.60 1.59 10.67
C PHE A 149 2.43 2.20 12.07
N SER A 150 3.52 2.24 12.83
CA SER A 150 3.58 2.95 14.12
C SER A 150 3.68 4.47 13.96
N GLU A 151 4.15 4.95 12.80
CA GLU A 151 4.23 6.36 12.42
C GLU A 151 3.21 6.70 11.34
N ARG A 152 2.63 7.92 11.36
CA ARG A 152 1.61 8.31 10.38
C ARG A 152 2.21 8.57 9.01
N ILE A 153 1.74 7.84 8.00
CA ILE A 153 1.94 8.18 6.60
C ILE A 153 1.11 9.41 6.26
N THR A 154 1.78 10.41 5.70
CA THR A 154 1.12 11.58 5.14
C THR A 154 1.40 11.61 3.65
N PHE A 155 0.33 11.55 2.87
CA PHE A 155 0.39 11.70 1.42
C PHE A 155 0.22 13.17 1.08
N TYR A 156 1.19 13.72 0.36
CA TYR A 156 1.15 15.07 -0.17
C TYR A 156 0.94 15.00 -1.69
N PRO A 157 0.10 15.86 -2.27
CA PRO A 157 0.04 15.98 -3.73
C PRO A 157 1.41 16.33 -4.29
N ALA A 158 1.70 15.87 -5.51
CA ALA A 158 2.94 16.21 -6.20
C ALA A 158 3.10 17.74 -6.30
N GLY A 159 4.28 18.26 -5.92
CA GLY A 159 4.59 19.69 -5.95
C GLY A 159 3.98 20.54 -4.81
N ALA A 160 3.22 19.95 -3.88
CA ALA A 160 2.64 20.68 -2.76
C ALA A 160 3.66 20.94 -1.64
N VAL A 161 3.51 22.09 -0.96
CA VAL A 161 4.26 22.37 0.27
C VAL A 161 3.80 21.42 1.37
N GLN A 162 4.73 20.63 1.91
CA GLN A 162 4.44 19.65 2.96
C GLN A 162 4.04 20.35 4.27
N LYS A 163 2.75 20.29 4.62
CA LYS A 163 2.21 20.85 5.87
C LYS A 163 1.22 19.90 6.53
N GLY A 164 1.31 19.80 7.86
CA GLY A 164 0.44 18.96 8.67
C GLY A 164 0.75 17.47 8.57
N THR A 165 0.03 16.67 9.35
CA THR A 165 0.17 15.21 9.41
C THR A 165 -1.16 14.54 9.08
N GLY A 166 -1.12 13.50 8.25
CA GLY A 166 -2.28 12.65 7.98
C GLY A 166 -2.80 11.99 9.26
N THR A 167 -4.13 11.90 9.39
CA THR A 167 -4.79 11.25 10.54
C THR A 167 -5.10 9.78 10.28
N THR A 168 -4.98 9.33 9.04
CA THR A 168 -5.35 7.96 8.63
C THR A 168 -4.25 6.97 9.01
N ALA A 169 -4.65 5.87 9.63
CA ALA A 169 -3.77 4.73 9.86
C ALA A 169 -3.68 3.87 8.60
N TYR A 170 -2.47 3.44 8.26
CA TYR A 170 -2.17 2.57 7.13
C TYR A 170 -1.44 1.32 7.61
N ALA A 171 -1.45 0.28 6.78
CA ALA A 171 -0.69 -0.93 6.95
C ALA A 171 -0.31 -1.52 5.58
N TRP A 172 0.78 -2.27 5.54
CA TRP A 172 1.03 -3.21 4.45
C TRP A 172 0.28 -4.50 4.71
N PHE A 173 -0.56 -4.92 3.76
CA PHE A 173 -1.27 -6.18 3.77
C PHE A 173 -0.56 -7.14 2.84
N VAL A 174 -0.09 -8.28 3.35
CA VAL A 174 0.76 -9.22 2.62
C VAL A 174 0.05 -10.57 2.52
N TRP A 175 -0.12 -11.03 1.29
CA TRP A 175 -0.55 -12.38 0.95
C TRP A 175 0.65 -13.14 0.42
N ASP A 176 1.13 -14.07 1.23
CA ASP A 176 2.25 -14.93 0.90
C ASP A 176 1.72 -16.34 0.67
N LYS A 177 1.88 -16.84 -0.55
CA LYS A 177 1.36 -18.16 -0.95
C LYS A 177 2.10 -19.32 -0.30
N GLU A 178 3.25 -19.06 0.33
CA GLU A 178 4.01 -20.06 1.08
C GLU A 178 3.74 -20.01 2.59
N ALA A 179 3.00 -19.00 3.09
CA ALA A 179 2.74 -18.88 4.52
C ALA A 179 1.85 -20.00 5.05
N SER A 180 2.22 -20.57 6.19
CA SER A 180 1.35 -21.46 6.96
C SER A 180 0.12 -20.66 7.45
N GLY A 181 -1.07 -21.20 7.25
CA GLY A 181 -2.34 -20.45 7.35
C GLY A 181 -2.54 -19.64 8.64
N GLY A 182 -3.38 -18.60 8.52
CA GLY A 182 -3.65 -17.62 9.57
C GLY A 182 -3.15 -16.22 9.19
N THR A 183 -3.67 -15.19 9.87
CA THR A 183 -3.24 -13.80 9.69
C THR A 183 -2.44 -13.35 10.90
N GLU A 184 -1.18 -12.94 10.69
CA GLU A 184 -0.35 -12.33 11.73
C GLU A 184 -0.44 -10.80 11.70
N LEU A 185 -0.74 -10.19 12.85
CA LEU A 185 -0.66 -8.73 13.01
C LEU A 185 0.70 -8.34 13.58
N LYS A 186 1.40 -7.43 12.90
CA LYS A 186 2.74 -6.95 13.28
C LYS A 186 2.79 -5.42 13.24
N TRP A 187 3.75 -4.84 13.96
CA TRP A 187 3.97 -3.39 13.98
C TRP A 187 5.36 -3.07 13.43
N LEU A 188 5.41 -2.12 12.50
CA LEU A 188 6.66 -1.59 11.98
C LEU A 188 7.30 -0.71 13.05
N LYS A 189 8.60 -0.92 13.31
CA LYS A 189 9.35 -0.11 14.27
C LYS A 189 9.40 1.35 13.79
N PRO A 190 9.30 2.33 14.69
CA PRO A 190 9.55 3.73 14.34
C PRO A 190 10.97 3.94 13.80
N GLY A 191 11.18 5.00 13.02
CA GLY A 191 12.49 5.45 12.55
C GLY A 191 12.62 5.48 11.03
N TYR A 192 11.78 4.75 10.29
CA TYR A 192 11.80 4.76 8.83
C TYR A 192 11.61 6.17 8.25
N LYS A 193 10.68 6.94 8.82
CA LYS A 193 10.42 8.31 8.38
C LYS A 193 11.64 9.22 8.60
N ALA A 194 12.40 9.02 9.68
CA ALA A 194 13.59 9.82 9.94
C ALA A 194 14.77 9.44 9.02
N LEU A 195 14.84 8.17 8.61
CA LEU A 195 15.93 7.64 7.77
C LEU A 195 15.72 7.89 6.27
N TYR A 196 14.47 7.82 5.81
CA TYR A 196 14.13 7.78 4.37
C TYR A 196 13.02 8.77 3.97
N GLY A 197 12.62 9.67 4.86
CA GLY A 197 11.51 10.62 4.66
C GLY A 197 11.91 12.00 4.19
#